data_AF-A0A1Q6QFI1-F1
#
_entry.id   AF-A0A1Q6QFI1-F1
#
_cell.length_a   1.000
_cell.length_b   1.000
_cell.length_c   1.000
_cell.angle_alpha   90.00
_cell.angle_beta   90.00
_cell.angle_gamma   90.00
#
_symmetry.space_group_name_H-M   'P 1'
#
loop_
_entity.id
_entity.type
_entity.pdbx_description
1 polymer ?
#
loop_
_entity_poly.entity_id
_entity_poly.type
_entity_poly.pdbx_seq_one_letter_code
_entity_poly.pdbx_strand_id
1 'polypeptide(L)'
;MLLAGYFFYFSLQKHSIGHTLLNRVRSLGIPLLVWGFFSVLCNYWLYKSPVNISQWYNSCKGFWFVWVTLALSIITGLIEWCISLLSKLFPTPLYSLLHVVVFLLVILIPNNIPILWYHLFQYMYPYFIIGFLYNRFKSYIPKTLYYAKYLCFLLFPLLFTHFKRNTFIYLSGINFRNEFGMINTAQLKVDLLRWGIGLVGSICVMICVELFKKIPCIGKILRILFAYIGTVSLQLYVTQRICLETLYAFKINQLFQTKNFTLMLKNIYLYNLYWTPLVAVLFCLILYFVVKLLQKNKFLNFILFGGR
;
A
#
# COMPACT_ATOMS: atom_id res chain seq x y z
N MET A 1 -2.05 -4.17 -1.30
CA MET A 1 -1.47 -4.29 -2.66
C MET A 1 -2.14 -5.35 -3.53
N LEU A 2 -2.42 -6.57 -3.04
CA LEU A 2 -3.14 -7.61 -3.80
C LEU A 2 -4.41 -7.10 -4.49
N LEU A 3 -5.31 -6.46 -3.73
CA LEU A 3 -6.53 -5.89 -4.29
C LEU A 3 -6.28 -4.81 -5.36
N ALA A 4 -5.20 -4.01 -5.21
CA ALA A 4 -4.85 -2.98 -6.19
C ALA A 4 -4.48 -3.61 -7.54
N GLY A 5 -3.64 -4.66 -7.54
CA GLY A 5 -3.31 -5.42 -8.75
C GLY A 5 -4.53 -6.13 -9.35
N TYR A 6 -5.37 -6.73 -8.50
CA TYR A 6 -6.62 -7.38 -8.90
C TYR A 6 -7.56 -6.43 -9.66
N PHE A 7 -7.80 -5.23 -9.14
CA PHE A 7 -8.62 -4.22 -9.81
C PHE A 7 -7.93 -3.58 -11.02
N PHE A 8 -6.59 -3.53 -11.03
CA PHE A 8 -5.83 -3.04 -12.16
C PHE A 8 -6.01 -3.92 -13.40
N TYR A 9 -6.04 -5.25 -13.24
CA TYR A 9 -6.37 -6.17 -14.32
C TYR A 9 -7.69 -5.82 -15.01
N PHE A 10 -8.77 -5.62 -14.25
CA PHE A 10 -10.07 -5.24 -14.82
C PHE A 10 -10.06 -3.85 -15.47
N SER A 11 -9.21 -2.94 -14.99
CA SER A 11 -9.05 -1.62 -15.60
C SER A 11 -8.49 -1.75 -17.03
N LEU A 12 -7.45 -2.59 -17.21
CA LEU A 12 -6.85 -2.87 -18.52
C LEU A 12 -7.77 -3.66 -19.46
N GLN A 13 -8.66 -4.51 -18.93
CA GLN A 13 -9.64 -5.22 -19.77
C GLN A 13 -10.75 -4.29 -20.30
N LYS A 14 -11.09 -3.24 -19.56
CA LYS A 14 -12.20 -2.33 -19.90
C LYS A 14 -11.79 -1.13 -20.75
N HIS A 15 -10.52 -0.71 -20.67
CA HIS A 15 -10.04 0.51 -21.29
C HIS A 15 -8.71 0.28 -22.00
N SER A 16 -8.38 1.12 -22.97
CA SER A 16 -7.05 1.08 -23.59
C SER A 16 -5.94 1.30 -22.56
N ILE A 17 -4.78 0.71 -22.81
CA ILE A 17 -3.61 0.80 -21.91
C ILE A 17 -3.24 2.26 -21.67
N GLY A 18 -3.16 3.07 -22.74
CA GLY A 18 -2.85 4.50 -22.65
C GLY A 18 -3.84 5.27 -21.79
N HIS A 19 -5.15 5.06 -21.98
CA HIS A 19 -6.18 5.69 -21.15
C HIS A 19 -6.08 5.24 -19.68
N THR A 20 -5.82 3.96 -19.44
CA THR A 20 -5.65 3.43 -18.08
C THR A 20 -4.45 4.05 -17.38
N LEU A 21 -3.30 4.16 -18.06
CA LEU A 21 -2.09 4.76 -17.51
C LEU A 21 -2.27 6.24 -17.24
N LEU A 22 -2.86 6.99 -18.19
CA LEU A 22 -3.17 8.41 -18.00
C LEU A 22 -4.08 8.62 -16.78
N ASN A 23 -5.11 7.78 -16.63
CA ASN A 23 -6.00 7.85 -15.47
C ASN A 23 -5.28 7.49 -14.16
N ARG A 24 -4.28 6.61 -14.17
CA ARG A 24 -3.45 6.32 -12.98
C ARG A 24 -2.57 7.51 -12.63
N VAL A 25 -1.90 8.12 -13.59
CA VAL A 25 -1.11 9.34 -13.39
C VAL A 25 -1.98 10.47 -12.86
N ARG A 26 -3.15 10.70 -13.45
CA ARG A 26 -4.10 11.71 -12.96
C ARG A 26 -4.59 11.40 -11.55
N SER A 27 -5.05 10.18 -11.29
CA SER A 27 -5.73 9.83 -10.04
C SER A 27 -4.81 9.50 -8.86
N LEU A 28 -3.51 9.31 -9.09
CA LEU A 28 -2.50 9.07 -8.04
C LEU A 28 -1.45 10.18 -8.02
N GLY A 29 -1.00 10.65 -9.18
CA GLY A 29 0.02 11.70 -9.31
C GLY A 29 -0.46 13.07 -8.89
N ILE A 30 -1.68 13.49 -9.28
CA ILE A 30 -2.23 14.80 -8.83
C ILE A 30 -2.33 14.84 -7.30
N PRO A 31 -2.99 13.88 -6.61
CA PRO A 31 -3.04 13.89 -5.15
C PRO A 31 -1.65 13.91 -4.52
N LEU A 32 -0.71 13.16 -5.07
CA LEU A 32 0.66 13.09 -4.55
C LEU A 32 1.35 14.47 -4.54
N LEU A 33 1.28 15.21 -5.65
CA LEU A 33 1.91 16.52 -5.78
C LEU A 33 1.22 17.57 -4.90
N VAL A 34 -0.12 17.58 -4.93
CA VAL A 34 -0.95 18.55 -4.21
C VAL A 34 -0.86 18.36 -2.70
N TRP A 35 -1.01 17.14 -2.20
CA TRP A 35 -0.88 16.85 -0.77
C TRP A 35 0.57 16.95 -0.29
N GLY A 36 1.56 16.72 -1.18
CA GLY A 36 2.97 17.03 -0.92
C GLY A 36 3.19 18.52 -0.65
N PHE A 37 2.56 19.39 -1.44
CA PHE A 37 2.60 20.83 -1.24
C PHE A 37 1.91 21.27 0.05
N PHE A 38 0.70 20.76 0.31
CA PHE A 38 0.01 21.05 1.58
C PHE A 38 0.81 20.62 2.81
N SER A 39 1.51 19.49 2.75
CA SER A 39 2.39 19.04 3.84
C SER A 39 3.50 20.04 4.14
N VAL A 40 4.15 20.61 3.11
CA VAL A 40 5.16 21.67 3.28
C VAL A 40 4.54 22.91 3.92
N LEU A 41 3.38 23.34 3.44
CA LEU A 41 2.68 24.49 4.02
C LEU A 41 2.36 24.25 5.50
N CYS A 42 1.79 23.09 5.85
CA CYS A 42 1.50 22.74 7.24
C CYS A 42 2.77 22.76 8.10
N ASN A 43 3.88 22.21 7.62
CA ASN A 43 5.14 22.23 8.35
C ASN A 43 5.72 23.63 8.52
N TYR A 44 5.60 24.49 7.50
CA TYR A 44 5.96 25.90 7.63
C TYR A 44 5.13 26.60 8.70
N TRP A 45 3.81 26.41 8.70
CA TRP A 45 2.93 27.07 9.67
C TRP A 45 3.17 26.60 11.11
N LEU A 46 3.32 25.29 11.33
CA LEU A 46 3.43 24.69 12.66
C LEU A 46 4.85 24.71 13.23
N TYR A 47 5.85 24.40 12.39
CA TYR A 47 7.24 24.19 12.81
C TYR A 47 8.22 25.23 12.26
N LYS A 48 7.74 26.22 11.50
CA LYS A 48 8.58 27.23 10.83
C LYS A 48 9.67 26.62 9.93
N SER A 49 9.37 25.46 9.33
CA SER A 49 10.30 24.78 8.40
C SER A 49 10.43 25.54 7.06
N PRO A 50 11.63 25.61 6.44
CA PRO A 50 11.84 26.43 5.25
C PRO A 50 11.09 25.92 4.00
N VAL A 51 10.35 26.78 3.29
CA VAL A 51 9.65 26.36 2.06
C VAL A 51 10.64 26.31 0.89
N ASN A 52 11.01 25.12 0.42
CA ASN A 52 11.82 24.95 -0.77
C ASN A 52 11.50 23.66 -1.56
N ILE A 53 12.04 23.56 -2.78
CA ILE A 53 11.77 22.44 -3.71
C ILE A 53 12.21 21.09 -3.12
N SER A 54 13.30 21.06 -2.35
CA SER A 54 13.81 19.85 -1.70
C SER A 54 12.84 19.33 -0.64
N GLN A 55 12.28 20.23 0.18
CA GLN A 55 11.26 19.88 1.17
C GLN A 55 9.95 19.43 0.55
N TRP A 56 9.53 20.08 -0.55
CA TRP A 56 8.37 19.62 -1.30
C TRP A 56 8.58 18.22 -1.88
N TYR A 57 9.73 17.98 -2.50
CA TYR A 57 10.10 16.66 -3.00
C TYR A 57 10.12 15.61 -1.88
N ASN A 58 10.71 15.92 -0.72
CA ASN A 58 10.71 15.02 0.45
C ASN A 58 9.30 14.79 1.02
N SER A 59 8.44 15.81 0.99
CA SER A 59 7.03 15.67 1.39
C SER A 59 6.27 14.75 0.44
N CYS A 60 6.46 14.91 -0.87
CA CYS A 60 5.95 14.01 -1.91
C CYS A 60 6.46 12.57 -1.72
N LYS A 61 7.75 12.39 -1.40
CA LYS A 61 8.36 11.07 -1.15
C LYS A 61 7.66 10.29 -0.06
N GLY A 62 7.22 10.93 1.02
CA GLY A 62 6.60 10.19 2.12
C GLY A 62 5.18 9.66 1.81
N PHE A 63 4.57 10.04 0.68
CA PHE A 63 3.39 9.32 0.14
C PHE A 63 3.84 8.06 -0.60
N TRP A 64 4.74 7.30 0.02
CA TRP A 64 5.47 6.20 -0.59
C TRP A 64 4.52 5.14 -1.15
N PHE A 65 3.40 4.88 -0.48
CA PHE A 65 2.42 3.90 -0.93
C PHE A 65 1.73 4.33 -2.24
N VAL A 66 1.47 5.63 -2.41
CA VAL A 66 0.91 6.19 -3.65
C VAL A 66 1.92 6.09 -4.78
N TRP A 67 3.19 6.45 -4.51
CA TRP A 67 4.30 6.26 -5.44
C TRP A 67 4.44 4.81 -5.90
N VAL A 68 4.50 3.88 -4.95
CA VAL A 68 4.63 2.44 -5.23
C VAL A 68 3.44 1.94 -6.05
N THR A 69 2.21 2.32 -5.68
CA THR A 69 1.01 1.93 -6.44
C THR A 69 1.04 2.47 -7.87
N LEU A 70 1.46 3.73 -8.06
CA LEU A 70 1.58 4.36 -9.36
C LEU A 70 2.65 3.67 -10.20
N ALA A 71 3.85 3.48 -9.64
CA ALA A 71 4.97 2.82 -10.31
C ALA A 71 4.62 1.40 -10.74
N LEU A 72 4.00 0.61 -9.85
CA LEU A 72 3.56 -0.75 -10.17
C LEU A 72 2.49 -0.78 -11.26
N SER A 73 1.56 0.18 -11.24
CA SER A 73 0.55 0.32 -12.30
C SER A 73 1.18 0.65 -13.65
N ILE A 74 2.14 1.58 -13.67
CA ILE A 74 2.86 1.97 -14.90
C ILE A 74 3.67 0.80 -15.43
N ILE A 75 4.50 0.17 -14.60
CA ILE A 75 5.35 -0.96 -15.01
C ILE A 75 4.50 -2.12 -15.52
N THR A 76 3.43 -2.49 -14.79
CA THR A 76 2.52 -3.55 -15.25
C THR A 76 1.84 -3.18 -16.57
N GLY A 77 1.39 -1.93 -16.73
CA GLY A 77 0.80 -1.46 -17.98
C GLY A 77 1.79 -1.45 -19.16
N LEU A 78 3.06 -1.10 -18.92
CA LEU A 78 4.12 -1.18 -19.93
C LEU A 78 4.44 -2.62 -20.30
N ILE A 79 4.51 -3.54 -19.34
CA ILE A 79 4.67 -4.97 -19.61
C ILE A 79 3.51 -5.47 -20.47
N GLU A 80 2.27 -5.13 -20.11
CA GLU A 80 1.09 -5.52 -20.89
C GLU A 80 1.04 -4.88 -22.29
N TRP A 81 1.59 -3.67 -22.45
CA TRP A 81 1.78 -3.05 -23.75
C TRP A 81 2.80 -3.83 -24.59
N CYS A 82 3.97 -4.15 -24.04
CA CYS A 82 4.95 -5.01 -24.70
C CYS A 82 4.37 -6.39 -25.05
N ILE A 83 3.58 -6.99 -24.15
CA ILE A 83 2.86 -8.25 -24.40
C ILE A 83 1.91 -8.09 -25.58
N SER A 84 1.14 -7.01 -25.67
CA SER A 84 0.19 -6.80 -26.77
C SER A 84 0.87 -6.70 -28.14
N LEU A 85 2.13 -6.25 -28.18
CA LEU A 85 2.95 -6.25 -29.39
C LEU A 85 3.48 -7.65 -29.72
N LEU A 86 3.87 -8.41 -28.70
CA LEU A 86 4.45 -9.76 -28.82
C LEU A 86 3.41 -10.88 -28.93
N SER A 87 2.14 -10.65 -28.58
CA SER A 87 1.10 -11.68 -28.50
C SER A 87 0.75 -12.31 -29.85
N LYS A 88 1.20 -11.70 -30.96
CA LYS A 88 1.14 -12.30 -32.30
C LYS A 88 2.11 -13.48 -32.48
N LEU A 89 3.11 -13.60 -31.60
CA LEU A 89 4.24 -14.53 -31.75
C LEU A 89 4.22 -15.69 -30.74
N PHE A 90 3.53 -15.57 -29.60
CA PHE A 90 3.60 -16.57 -28.51
C PHE A 90 2.26 -16.77 -27.76
N PRO A 91 2.03 -17.97 -27.20
CA PRO A 91 0.84 -18.29 -26.42
C PRO A 91 0.78 -17.58 -25.06
N THR A 92 -0.44 -17.42 -24.54
CA THR A 92 -0.79 -16.62 -23.36
C THR A 92 -0.08 -16.91 -22.02
N PRO A 93 0.25 -18.15 -21.65
CA PRO A 93 0.94 -18.41 -20.38
C PRO A 93 2.41 -17.97 -20.41
N LEU A 94 3.07 -18.01 -21.58
CA LEU A 94 4.52 -17.79 -21.68
C LEU A 94 4.89 -16.32 -21.38
N TYR A 95 4.13 -15.35 -21.89
CA TYR A 95 4.44 -13.94 -21.66
C TYR A 95 4.06 -13.46 -20.25
N SER A 96 3.23 -14.20 -19.50
CA SER A 96 2.97 -13.86 -18.10
C SER A 96 4.21 -14.05 -17.23
N LEU A 97 5.20 -14.85 -17.69
CA LEU A 97 6.53 -14.94 -17.10
C LEU A 97 7.29 -13.60 -17.16
N LEU A 98 6.98 -12.70 -18.10
CA LEU A 98 7.63 -11.38 -18.15
C LEU A 98 7.45 -10.58 -16.86
N HIS A 99 6.31 -10.72 -16.18
CA HIS A 99 6.10 -10.07 -14.88
C HIS A 99 7.04 -10.62 -13.80
N VAL A 100 7.33 -11.92 -13.86
CA VAL A 100 8.27 -12.61 -12.95
C VAL A 100 9.71 -12.24 -13.31
N VAL A 101 10.06 -12.21 -14.60
CA VAL A 101 11.39 -11.77 -15.06
C VAL A 101 11.65 -10.33 -14.64
N VAL A 102 10.72 -9.41 -14.86
CA VAL A 102 10.86 -8.01 -14.41
C VAL A 102 10.98 -7.94 -12.88
N PHE A 103 10.22 -8.74 -12.12
CA PHE A 103 10.37 -8.81 -10.67
C PHE A 103 11.77 -9.23 -10.24
N LEU A 104 12.31 -10.28 -10.86
CA LEU A 104 13.66 -10.77 -10.59
C LEU A 104 14.71 -9.69 -10.91
N LEU A 105 14.57 -9.00 -12.05
CA LEU A 105 15.46 -7.89 -12.41
C LEU A 105 15.39 -6.74 -11.40
N VAL A 106 14.18 -6.39 -10.94
CA VAL A 106 13.94 -5.36 -9.92
C VAL A 106 14.59 -5.72 -8.59
N ILE A 107 14.53 -6.99 -8.16
CA ILE A 107 15.14 -7.41 -6.89
C ILE A 107 16.66 -7.37 -6.94
N LEU A 108 17.26 -7.62 -8.10
CA LEU A 108 18.71 -7.64 -8.27
C LEU A 108 19.35 -6.25 -8.18
N ILE A 109 18.56 -5.19 -8.29
CA ILE A 109 19.03 -3.81 -8.16
C ILE A 109 19.26 -3.50 -6.66
N PRO A 110 20.47 -3.07 -6.26
CA PRO A 110 20.77 -2.74 -4.87
C PRO A 110 19.96 -1.56 -4.34
N ASN A 111 19.60 -1.58 -3.05
CA ASN A 111 18.89 -0.46 -2.41
C ASN A 111 19.72 0.80 -2.17
N ASN A 112 21.00 0.77 -2.50
CA ASN A 112 21.90 1.92 -2.31
C ASN A 112 21.58 3.07 -3.29
N ILE A 113 20.67 2.84 -4.24
CA ILE A 113 20.14 3.85 -5.12
C ILE A 113 19.09 4.67 -4.35
N PRO A 114 19.31 5.98 -4.07
CA PRO A 114 18.42 6.82 -3.28
C PRO A 114 17.15 7.25 -4.06
N ILE A 115 16.67 6.38 -4.95
CA ILE A 115 15.42 6.56 -5.69
C ILE A 115 14.27 6.11 -4.78
N LEU A 116 13.36 7.04 -4.50
CA LEU A 116 11.98 6.84 -4.01
C LEU A 116 11.70 5.49 -3.34
N TRP A 117 12.13 5.31 -2.08
CA TRP A 117 11.73 4.16 -1.24
C TRP A 117 11.79 2.80 -1.98
N TYR A 118 12.86 2.59 -2.76
CA TYR A 118 12.96 1.48 -3.69
C TYR A 118 12.73 0.10 -3.05
N HIS A 119 13.23 -0.09 -1.83
CA HIS A 119 12.99 -1.31 -1.06
C HIS A 119 11.51 -1.57 -0.77
N LEU A 120 10.68 -0.52 -0.59
CA LEU A 120 9.23 -0.67 -0.41
C LEU A 120 8.55 -1.04 -1.73
N PHE A 121 9.05 -0.55 -2.86
CA PHE A 121 8.61 -0.99 -4.18
C PHE A 121 8.91 -2.47 -4.38
N GLN A 122 10.15 -2.90 -4.16
CA GLN A 122 10.56 -4.31 -4.20
C GLN A 122 9.70 -5.18 -3.27
N TYR A 123 9.44 -4.68 -2.05
CA TYR A 123 8.61 -5.38 -1.08
C TYR A 123 7.16 -5.54 -1.55
N MET A 124 6.59 -4.52 -2.21
CA MET A 124 5.18 -4.46 -2.60
C MET A 124 4.87 -5.11 -3.95
N TYR A 125 5.87 -5.19 -4.84
CA TYR A 125 5.75 -5.73 -6.19
C TYR A 125 5.08 -7.11 -6.26
N PRO A 126 5.53 -8.15 -5.51
CA PRO A 126 4.99 -9.48 -5.68
C PRO A 126 3.50 -9.53 -5.32
N TYR A 127 3.07 -8.77 -4.31
CA TYR A 127 1.65 -8.70 -3.94
C TYR A 127 0.80 -8.09 -5.05
N PHE A 128 1.28 -7.03 -5.70
CA PHE A 128 0.52 -6.41 -6.79
C PHE A 128 0.40 -7.37 -7.98
N ILE A 129 1.50 -8.00 -8.38
CA ILE A 129 1.50 -8.94 -9.50
C ILE A 129 0.69 -10.21 -9.20
N ILE A 130 0.78 -10.78 -8.01
CA ILE A 130 -0.06 -11.93 -7.61
C ILE A 130 -1.54 -11.56 -7.76
N GLY A 131 -1.95 -10.38 -7.28
CA GLY A 131 -3.32 -9.90 -7.42
C GLY A 131 -3.74 -9.71 -8.88
N PHE A 132 -2.85 -9.15 -9.71
CA PHE A 132 -3.07 -8.95 -11.14
C PHE A 132 -3.23 -10.27 -11.90
N LEU A 133 -2.26 -11.18 -11.74
CA LEU A 133 -2.21 -12.47 -12.43
C LEU A 133 -3.27 -13.45 -11.94
N TYR A 134 -3.77 -13.31 -10.70
CA TYR A 134 -4.85 -14.16 -10.18
C TYR A 134 -6.03 -14.23 -11.14
N ASN A 135 -6.47 -13.10 -11.71
CA ASN A 135 -7.61 -13.11 -12.64
C ASN A 135 -7.33 -13.83 -13.95
N ARG A 136 -6.08 -13.80 -14.41
CA ARG A 136 -5.62 -14.48 -15.64
C ARG A 136 -5.54 -15.99 -15.43
N PHE A 137 -5.13 -16.44 -14.24
CA PHE A 137 -4.86 -17.85 -13.97
C PHE A 137 -5.90 -18.57 -13.10
N LYS A 138 -6.90 -17.87 -12.54
CA LYS A 138 -7.89 -18.47 -11.62
C LYS A 138 -8.59 -19.72 -12.17
N SER A 139 -8.79 -19.81 -13.49
CA SER A 139 -9.42 -20.98 -14.13
C SER A 139 -8.53 -22.23 -14.12
N TYR A 140 -7.22 -22.05 -14.03
CA TYR A 140 -6.24 -23.15 -13.97
C TYR A 140 -5.98 -23.61 -12.54
N ILE A 141 -6.47 -22.90 -11.52
CA ILE A 141 -6.29 -23.28 -10.12
C ILE A 141 -7.27 -24.42 -9.80
N PRO A 142 -6.80 -25.64 -9.47
CA PRO A 142 -7.66 -26.75 -9.09
C PRO A 142 -8.54 -26.39 -7.89
N LYS A 143 -9.80 -26.85 -7.89
CA LYS A 143 -10.72 -26.65 -6.76
C LYS A 143 -10.19 -27.24 -5.44
N THR A 144 -9.34 -28.27 -5.50
CA THR A 144 -8.69 -28.85 -4.32
C THR A 144 -7.73 -27.86 -3.63
N LEU A 145 -7.01 -27.04 -4.41
CA LEU A 145 -6.15 -25.97 -3.88
C LEU A 145 -6.95 -24.78 -3.33
N TYR A 146 -8.23 -24.64 -3.67
CA TYR A 146 -9.08 -23.59 -3.13
C TYR A 146 -9.22 -23.68 -1.61
N TYR A 147 -9.33 -24.90 -1.06
CA TYR A 147 -9.43 -25.13 0.39
C TYR A 147 -8.07 -25.03 1.09
N ALA A 148 -6.95 -25.20 0.38
CA ALA A 148 -5.62 -25.01 0.95
C ALA A 148 -5.39 -23.58 1.49
N LYS A 149 -6.18 -22.59 1.03
CA LYS A 149 -6.13 -21.22 1.56
C LYS A 149 -6.33 -21.14 3.08
N TYR A 150 -7.10 -22.06 3.67
CA TYR A 150 -7.34 -22.07 5.12
C TYR A 150 -6.09 -22.43 5.94
N LEU A 151 -5.10 -23.10 5.33
CA LEU A 151 -3.79 -23.32 5.97
C LEU A 151 -3.10 -22.00 6.35
N CYS A 152 -3.48 -20.87 5.73
CA CYS A 152 -2.97 -19.57 6.09
C CYS A 152 -3.24 -19.20 7.55
N PHE A 153 -4.35 -19.65 8.16
CA PHE A 153 -4.64 -19.39 9.57
C PHE A 153 -3.67 -20.11 10.52
N LEU A 154 -3.11 -21.25 10.10
CA LEU A 154 -2.07 -21.96 10.83
C LEU A 154 -0.69 -21.35 10.55
N LEU A 155 -0.38 -21.08 9.27
CA LEU A 155 0.92 -20.57 8.85
C LEU A 155 1.18 -19.15 9.33
N PHE A 156 0.16 -18.29 9.41
CA PHE A 156 0.33 -16.90 9.80
C PHE A 156 0.94 -16.74 11.20
N PRO A 157 0.37 -17.31 12.29
CA PRO A 157 0.97 -17.20 13.63
C PRO A 157 2.35 -17.86 13.69
N LEU A 158 2.56 -19.01 13.02
CA LEU A 158 3.86 -19.68 12.98
C LEU A 158 4.94 -18.78 12.35
N LEU A 159 4.68 -18.21 11.17
CA LEU A 159 5.62 -17.28 10.53
C LEU A 159 5.84 -16.03 11.40
N PHE A 160 4.80 -15.56 12.10
CA PHE A 160 4.88 -14.38 12.95
C PHE A 160 5.80 -14.58 14.17
N THR A 161 5.98 -15.81 14.67
CA THR A 161 6.95 -16.10 15.75
C THR A 161 8.40 -15.77 15.38
N HIS A 162 8.71 -15.74 14.07
CA HIS A 162 10.03 -15.37 13.57
C HIS A 162 10.17 -13.87 13.30
N PHE A 163 9.11 -13.08 13.47
CA PHE A 163 9.12 -11.65 13.23
C PHE A 163 9.80 -10.92 14.40
N LYS A 164 10.91 -10.26 14.12
CA LYS A 164 11.74 -9.53 15.10
C LYS A 164 11.93 -8.09 14.65
N ARG A 165 12.47 -7.24 15.52
CA ARG A 165 12.71 -5.82 15.17
C ARG A 165 13.62 -5.67 13.94
N ASN A 166 14.70 -6.43 13.85
CA ASN A 166 15.59 -6.39 12.68
C ASN A 166 14.92 -6.91 11.38
N THR A 167 13.76 -7.58 11.46
CA THR A 167 12.96 -7.97 10.30
C THR A 167 11.95 -6.89 9.88
N PHE A 168 11.98 -5.68 10.42
CA PHE A 168 11.18 -4.56 9.87
C PHE A 168 11.76 -4.07 8.55
N ILE A 169 10.93 -4.01 7.50
CA ILE A 169 11.32 -3.58 6.16
C ILE A 169 11.92 -2.16 6.13
N TYR A 170 11.45 -1.29 7.02
CA TYR A 170 11.94 0.07 7.18
C TYR A 170 13.35 0.16 7.80
N LEU A 171 13.85 -0.94 8.40
CA LEU A 171 15.17 -0.98 9.01
C LEU A 171 16.21 -1.64 8.10
N SER A 172 15.92 -2.84 7.55
CA SER A 172 16.92 -3.57 6.76
C SER A 172 16.73 -3.55 5.24
N GLY A 173 15.61 -3.01 4.72
CA GLY A 173 15.33 -2.97 3.27
C GLY A 173 15.25 -4.37 2.62
N ILE A 174 15.22 -4.45 1.29
CA ILE A 174 15.30 -5.71 0.51
C ILE A 174 16.66 -5.81 -0.20
N ASN A 175 17.60 -6.58 0.32
CA ASN A 175 18.97 -6.60 -0.23
C ASN A 175 19.44 -8.02 -0.54
N PHE A 176 19.50 -8.36 -1.82
CA PHE A 176 19.94 -9.69 -2.25
C PHE A 176 21.46 -9.84 -2.33
N ARG A 177 22.19 -8.71 -2.40
CA ARG A 177 23.65 -8.69 -2.46
C ARG A 177 24.24 -8.03 -1.21
N ASN A 178 25.38 -8.53 -0.74
CA ASN A 178 26.21 -7.86 0.26
C ASN A 178 27.07 -6.77 -0.39
N GLU A 179 27.85 -6.06 0.42
CA GLU A 179 28.75 -4.98 -0.01
C GLU A 179 29.80 -5.46 -1.04
N PHE A 180 30.10 -6.75 -1.07
CA PHE A 180 31.02 -7.39 -2.01
C PHE A 180 30.33 -7.97 -3.26
N GLY A 181 29.03 -7.72 -3.44
CA GLY A 181 28.25 -8.18 -4.59
C GLY A 181 27.82 -9.65 -4.55
N MET A 182 28.15 -10.40 -3.49
CA MET A 182 27.75 -11.80 -3.30
C MET A 182 26.33 -11.91 -2.72
N ILE A 183 25.65 -13.03 -2.99
CA ILE A 183 24.30 -13.27 -2.48
C ILE A 183 24.30 -13.27 -0.95
N ASN A 184 23.56 -12.33 -0.35
CA ASN A 184 23.38 -12.27 1.10
C ASN A 184 22.28 -13.24 1.53
N THR A 185 22.67 -14.48 1.82
CA THR A 185 21.73 -15.55 2.20
C THR A 185 20.95 -15.25 3.49
N ALA A 186 21.56 -14.52 4.44
CA ALA A 186 20.89 -14.13 5.67
C ALA A 186 19.76 -13.12 5.40
N GLN A 187 20.03 -12.10 4.59
CA GLN A 187 19.02 -11.12 4.21
C GLN A 187 17.94 -11.72 3.30
N LEU A 188 18.32 -12.64 2.40
CA LEU A 188 17.36 -13.38 1.58
C LEU A 188 16.32 -14.12 2.43
N LYS A 189 16.76 -14.80 3.51
CA LYS A 189 15.84 -15.45 4.45
C LYS A 189 14.87 -14.46 5.09
N VAL A 190 15.37 -13.28 5.49
CA VAL A 190 14.54 -12.21 6.06
C VAL A 190 13.52 -11.70 5.05
N ASP A 191 13.92 -11.49 3.79
CA ASP A 191 13.05 -10.96 2.74
C ASP A 191 11.98 -11.97 2.33
N LEU A 192 12.34 -13.25 2.19
CA LEU A 192 11.39 -14.35 1.98
C LEU A 192 10.41 -14.48 3.15
N LEU A 193 10.89 -14.38 4.39
CA LEU A 193 10.03 -14.40 5.58
C LEU A 193 9.02 -13.23 5.55
N ARG A 194 9.47 -12.01 5.22
CA ARG A 194 8.59 -10.83 5.13
C ARG A 194 7.53 -10.97 4.05
N TRP A 195 7.92 -11.48 2.87
CA TRP A 195 6.97 -11.74 1.79
C TRP A 195 5.97 -12.83 2.17
N GLY A 196 6.45 -13.91 2.81
CA GLY A 196 5.61 -14.99 3.33
C GLY A 196 4.58 -14.47 4.34
N ILE A 197 5.04 -13.76 5.38
CA ILE A 197 4.16 -13.17 6.41
C ILE A 197 3.12 -12.25 5.75
N GLY A 198 3.56 -11.34 4.87
CA GLY A 198 2.64 -10.38 4.23
C GLY A 198 1.63 -11.05 3.29
N LEU A 199 2.04 -12.08 2.55
CA LEU A 199 1.15 -12.81 1.64
C LEU A 199 0.12 -13.62 2.42
N VAL A 200 0.59 -14.46 3.34
CA VAL A 200 -0.27 -15.32 4.18
C VAL A 200 -1.21 -14.46 5.01
N GLY A 201 -0.72 -13.39 5.65
CA GLY A 201 -1.55 -12.46 6.40
C GLY A 201 -2.61 -11.77 5.56
N SER A 202 -2.27 -11.34 4.34
CA SER A 202 -3.25 -10.75 3.43
C SER A 202 -4.33 -11.75 3.01
N ILE A 203 -3.97 -13.01 2.78
CA ILE A 203 -4.93 -14.08 2.47
C ILE A 203 -5.83 -14.36 3.69
N CYS A 204 -5.29 -14.43 4.90
CA CYS A 204 -6.08 -14.55 6.13
C CYS A 204 -7.14 -13.45 6.23
N VAL A 205 -6.75 -12.19 6.03
CA VAL A 205 -7.68 -11.06 6.05
C VAL A 205 -8.78 -11.22 5.00
N MET A 206 -8.44 -11.61 3.76
CA MET A 206 -9.43 -11.84 2.70
C MET A 206 -10.40 -12.97 3.06
N ILE A 207 -9.91 -14.06 3.67
CA ILE A 207 -10.76 -15.17 4.12
C ILE A 207 -11.67 -14.71 5.28
N CYS A 208 -11.15 -13.97 6.26
CA CYS A 208 -11.97 -13.40 7.33
C CYS A 208 -13.12 -12.57 6.76
N VAL A 209 -12.85 -11.71 5.78
CA VAL A 209 -13.89 -10.92 5.10
C VAL A 209 -14.90 -11.83 4.40
N GLU A 210 -14.46 -12.88 3.71
CA GLU A 210 -15.33 -13.85 3.04
C GLU A 210 -16.25 -14.58 4.02
N LEU A 211 -15.71 -15.04 5.16
CA LEU A 211 -16.46 -15.76 6.20
C LEU A 211 -17.44 -14.82 6.91
N PHE A 212 -16.98 -13.65 7.37
CA PHE A 212 -17.83 -12.70 8.07
C PHE A 212 -18.93 -12.10 7.19
N LYS A 213 -18.72 -12.02 5.87
CA LYS A 213 -19.76 -11.59 4.92
C LYS A 213 -20.96 -12.55 4.86
N LYS A 214 -20.80 -13.82 5.26
CA LYS A 214 -21.88 -14.82 5.30
C LYS A 214 -22.78 -14.68 6.52
N ILE A 215 -22.31 -14.02 7.58
CA ILE A 215 -23.11 -13.75 8.78
C ILE A 215 -24.06 -12.57 8.47
N PRO A 216 -25.40 -12.67 8.59
CA PRO A 216 -26.32 -11.65 8.08
C PRO A 216 -26.06 -10.23 8.59
N CYS A 217 -25.97 -10.04 9.91
CA CYS A 217 -25.77 -8.72 10.51
C CYS A 217 -24.37 -8.16 10.21
N ILE A 218 -23.33 -8.97 10.45
CA ILE A 218 -21.93 -8.56 10.24
C ILE A 218 -21.66 -8.33 8.75
N GLY A 219 -22.18 -9.20 7.88
CA GLY A 219 -22.01 -9.10 6.44
C GLY A 219 -22.67 -7.86 5.84
N LYS A 220 -23.83 -7.42 6.37
CA LYS A 220 -24.42 -6.12 6.00
C LYS A 220 -23.49 -4.98 6.38
N ILE A 221 -22.98 -4.96 7.61
CA ILE A 221 -22.05 -3.93 8.10
C ILE A 221 -20.76 -3.91 7.27
N LEU A 222 -20.13 -5.06 7.04
CA LEU A 222 -18.89 -5.17 6.26
C LEU A 222 -19.09 -4.71 4.81
N ARG A 223 -20.21 -5.06 4.17
CA ARG A 223 -20.52 -4.57 2.82
C ARG A 223 -20.60 -3.05 2.79
N ILE A 224 -21.31 -2.45 3.76
CA ILE A 224 -21.40 -1.00 3.92
C ILE A 224 -20.00 -0.41 4.12
N LEU A 225 -19.25 -0.88 5.12
CA LEU A 225 -17.92 -0.37 5.43
C LEU A 225 -16.96 -0.48 4.24
N PHE A 226 -16.84 -1.65 3.61
CA PHE A 226 -15.94 -1.81 2.47
C PHE A 226 -16.39 -1.04 1.23
N ALA A 227 -17.69 -0.93 0.96
CA ALA A 227 -18.18 -0.13 -0.16
C ALA A 227 -17.93 1.36 0.05
N TYR A 228 -18.22 1.87 1.24
CA TYR A 228 -18.09 3.30 1.52
C TYR A 228 -16.65 3.72 1.78
N ILE A 229 -15.91 3.03 2.65
CA ILE A 229 -14.52 3.37 2.99
C ILE A 229 -13.58 2.98 1.86
N GLY A 230 -13.80 1.82 1.22
CA GLY A 230 -12.93 1.34 0.14
C GLY A 230 -12.89 2.28 -1.05
N THR A 231 -14.02 2.88 -1.42
CA THR A 231 -14.11 3.86 -2.52
C THR A 231 -13.37 5.17 -2.26
N VAL A 232 -13.13 5.51 -0.99
CA VAL A 232 -12.39 6.72 -0.59
C VAL A 232 -11.03 6.42 0.07
N SER A 233 -10.54 5.18 -0.02
CA SER A 233 -9.35 4.72 0.69
C SER A 233 -8.08 5.50 0.34
N LEU A 234 -7.92 5.93 -0.91
CA LEU A 234 -6.79 6.79 -1.31
C LEU A 234 -6.89 8.17 -0.66
N GLN A 235 -8.07 8.77 -0.72
CA GLN A 235 -8.34 10.09 -0.15
C GLN A 235 -8.08 10.08 1.35
N LEU A 236 -8.56 9.03 2.04
CA LEU A 236 -8.24 8.79 3.45
C LEU A 236 -6.73 8.69 3.68
N TYR A 237 -6.02 7.92 2.85
CA TYR A 237 -4.56 7.76 2.98
C TYR A 237 -3.81 9.09 2.85
N VAL A 238 -4.14 9.93 1.86
CA VAL A 238 -3.43 11.21 1.68
C VAL A 238 -3.80 12.23 2.75
N THR A 239 -5.07 12.27 3.17
CA THR A 239 -5.53 13.19 4.22
C THR A 239 -5.05 12.80 5.61
N GLN A 240 -4.97 11.49 5.95
CA GLN A 240 -4.45 11.06 7.25
C GLN A 240 -3.02 11.51 7.49
N ARG A 241 -2.22 11.68 6.43
CA ARG A 241 -0.83 12.10 6.57
C ARG A 241 -0.75 13.50 7.18
N ILE A 242 -1.58 14.43 6.69
CA ILE A 242 -1.60 15.79 7.25
C ILE A 242 -2.32 15.79 8.61
N CYS A 243 -3.50 15.18 8.71
CA CYS A 243 -4.31 15.27 9.92
C CYS A 243 -3.72 14.50 11.10
N LEU A 244 -3.19 13.30 10.86
CA LEU A 244 -2.69 12.41 11.91
C LEU A 244 -1.17 12.57 12.09
N GLU A 245 -0.37 12.45 11.03
CA GLU A 245 1.10 12.47 11.16
C GLU A 245 1.65 13.88 11.41
N THR A 246 0.95 14.95 10.98
CA THR A 246 1.40 16.33 11.17
C THR A 246 0.62 17.04 12.28
N LEU A 247 -0.69 17.25 12.11
CA LEU A 247 -1.50 18.08 13.03
C LEU A 247 -1.71 17.41 14.39
N TYR A 248 -2.19 16.17 14.40
CA TYR A 248 -2.42 15.44 15.65
C TYR A 248 -1.10 15.17 16.38
N ALA A 249 -0.05 14.73 15.67
CA ALA A 249 1.27 14.54 16.25
C ALA A 249 1.82 15.83 16.89
N PHE A 250 1.68 16.98 16.21
CA PHE A 250 2.06 18.28 16.77
C PHE A 250 1.32 18.57 18.09
N LYS A 251 -0.01 18.40 18.09
CA LYS A 251 -0.83 18.69 19.27
C LYS A 251 -0.52 17.75 20.42
N ILE A 252 -0.33 16.47 20.13
CA ILE A 252 0.05 15.46 21.13
C ILE A 252 1.43 15.77 21.71
N ASN A 253 2.40 16.16 20.89
CA ASN A 253 3.73 16.56 21.38
C ASN A 253 3.66 17.77 22.33
N GLN A 254 2.81 18.77 22.03
CA GLN A 254 2.56 19.89 22.95
C GLN A 254 1.93 19.42 24.27
N LEU A 255 0.96 18.51 24.19
CA LEU A 255 0.29 17.97 25.38
C LEU A 255 1.25 17.11 26.22
N PHE A 256 2.14 16.33 25.60
CA PHE A 256 3.18 15.56 26.31
C PHE A 256 4.15 16.44 27.09
N GLN A 257 4.41 17.67 26.64
CA GLN A 257 5.24 18.62 27.38
C GLN A 257 4.53 19.14 28.64
N THR A 258 3.20 19.03 28.71
CA THR A 258 2.45 19.33 29.94
C THR A 258 2.44 18.09 30.84
N LYS A 259 2.95 18.21 32.07
CA LYS A 259 3.20 17.08 33.00
C LYS A 259 1.97 16.23 33.39
N ASN A 260 0.76 16.62 32.98
CA ASN A 260 -0.50 16.02 33.39
C ASN A 260 -1.10 15.01 32.40
N PHE A 261 -0.45 14.74 31.26
CA PHE A 261 -0.99 13.80 30.25
C PHE A 261 -0.71 12.32 30.57
N THR A 262 -1.45 11.84 31.59
CA THR A 262 -2.04 10.51 31.79
C THR A 262 -1.19 9.24 31.84
N LEU A 263 -1.28 8.54 32.98
CA LEU A 263 -0.81 7.17 33.26
C LEU A 263 -1.10 6.14 32.15
N MET A 264 -2.19 6.28 31.38
CA MET A 264 -2.57 5.33 30.31
C MET A 264 -1.53 5.26 29.18
N LEU A 265 -0.84 6.36 28.86
CA LEU A 265 0.20 6.38 27.82
C LEU A 265 1.50 5.73 28.28
N LYS A 266 1.69 5.56 29.60
CA LYS A 266 2.86 4.86 30.16
C LYS A 266 2.74 3.35 30.04
N ASN A 267 1.53 2.79 30.02
CA ASN A 267 1.33 1.37 29.81
C ASN A 267 1.29 1.06 28.31
N ILE A 268 2.39 0.52 27.80
CA ILE A 268 2.56 0.23 26.37
C ILE A 268 1.53 -0.77 25.82
N TYR A 269 1.03 -1.68 26.65
CA TYR A 269 0.02 -2.66 26.24
C TYR A 269 -1.34 -1.98 26.09
N LEU A 270 -1.77 -1.17 27.07
CA LEU A 270 -3.02 -0.42 26.97
C LEU A 270 -2.99 0.58 25.81
N TYR A 271 -1.83 1.23 25.63
CA TYR A 271 -1.62 2.14 24.52
C TYR A 271 -1.78 1.44 23.16
N ASN A 272 -1.09 0.31 22.94
CA ASN A 272 -1.08 -0.36 21.64
C ASN A 272 -2.36 -1.18 21.36
N LEU A 273 -2.96 -1.80 22.38
CA LEU A 273 -4.12 -2.69 22.18
C LEU A 273 -5.45 -1.95 22.16
N TYR A 274 -5.58 -0.86 22.92
CA TYR A 274 -6.86 -0.18 23.10
C TYR A 274 -6.83 1.25 22.57
N TRP A 275 -5.84 2.05 22.98
CA TRP A 275 -5.81 3.46 22.62
C TRP A 275 -5.55 3.67 21.13
N THR A 276 -4.50 3.06 20.57
CA THR A 276 -4.15 3.26 19.16
C THR A 276 -5.25 2.78 18.19
N PRO A 277 -5.90 1.61 18.38
CA PRO A 277 -6.99 1.21 17.48
C PRO A 277 -8.22 2.12 17.62
N LEU A 278 -8.56 2.55 18.84
CA LEU A 278 -9.69 3.46 19.08
C LEU A 278 -9.46 4.80 18.38
N VAL A 279 -8.29 5.41 18.57
CA VAL A 279 -7.91 6.66 17.89
C VAL A 279 -7.91 6.46 16.37
N ALA A 280 -7.38 5.34 15.86
CA ALA A 280 -7.38 5.06 14.43
C ALA A 280 -8.79 4.95 13.85
N VAL A 281 -9.73 4.29 14.53
CA VAL A 281 -11.14 4.19 14.11
C VAL A 281 -11.80 5.56 14.12
N LEU A 282 -11.63 6.34 15.20
CA LEU A 282 -12.21 7.69 15.31
C LEU A 282 -11.68 8.61 14.20
N PHE A 283 -10.36 8.65 13.99
CA PHE A 283 -9.77 9.44 12.91
C PHE A 283 -10.24 8.98 11.53
N CYS A 284 -10.34 7.67 11.29
CA CYS A 284 -10.85 7.15 10.03
C CYS A 284 -12.28 7.65 9.75
N LEU A 285 -13.16 7.65 10.76
CA LEU A 285 -14.53 8.14 10.63
C LEU A 285 -14.58 9.66 10.39
N ILE A 286 -13.82 10.45 11.17
CA ILE A 286 -13.74 11.90 10.98
C ILE A 286 -13.24 12.24 9.58
N LEU A 287 -12.14 11.61 9.15
CA LEU A 287 -11.56 11.81 7.83
C LEU A 287 -12.49 11.37 6.72
N TYR A 288 -13.27 10.31 6.91
CA TYR A 288 -14.29 9.89 5.96
C TYR A 288 -15.30 11.01 5.70
N PHE A 289 -15.83 11.64 6.75
CA PHE A 289 -16.76 12.76 6.60
C PHE A 289 -16.10 13.97 5.93
N VAL A 290 -14.87 14.33 6.34
CA VAL A 290 -14.11 15.43 5.72
C VAL A 290 -13.91 15.19 4.22
N VAL A 291 -13.46 13.99 3.84
CA VAL A 291 -13.28 13.61 2.44
C VAL A 291 -14.60 13.71 1.69
N LYS A 292 -15.70 13.19 2.26
CA LYS A 292 -17.02 13.26 1.60
C LYS A 292 -17.50 14.70 1.40
N LEU A 293 -17.23 15.60 2.34
CA LEU A 293 -17.54 17.02 2.19
C LEU A 293 -16.72 17.65 1.07
N LEU A 294 -15.41 17.39 1.01
CA LEU A 294 -14.54 17.88 -0.06
C LEU A 294 -14.96 17.35 -1.44
N GLN A 295 -15.42 16.09 -1.50
CA GLN A 295 -15.88 15.47 -2.74
C GLN A 295 -17.18 16.06 -3.29
N LYS A 296 -18.00 16.73 -2.47
CA LYS A 296 -19.24 17.38 -2.96
C LYS A 296 -18.94 18.48 -3.98
N ASN A 297 -17.79 19.15 -3.86
CA ASN A 297 -17.35 20.14 -4.83
C ASN A 297 -16.49 19.47 -5.90
N LYS A 298 -16.98 19.44 -7.16
CA LYS A 298 -16.29 18.81 -8.29
C LYS A 298 -14.89 19.38 -8.53
N PHE A 299 -14.71 20.69 -8.35
CA PHE A 299 -13.42 21.35 -8.52
C PHE A 299 -12.42 20.91 -7.44
N LEU A 300 -12.84 20.92 -6.17
CA LEU A 300 -12.00 20.43 -5.07
C LEU A 300 -11.68 18.95 -5.21
N ASN A 301 -12.65 18.12 -5.62
CA ASN A 301 -12.42 16.71 -5.88
C ASN A 301 -11.39 16.48 -7.00
N PHE A 302 -11.45 17.30 -8.06
CA PHE A 302 -10.47 17.25 -9.14
C PHE A 302 -9.06 17.60 -8.67
N ILE A 303 -8.91 18.74 -7.98
CA ILE A 303 -7.59 19.23 -7.55
C ILE A 303 -7.00 18.36 -6.46
N LEU A 304 -7.77 18.01 -5.43
CA LEU A 304 -7.24 17.30 -4.27
C LEU A 304 -7.11 15.80 -4.52
N PHE A 305 -8.00 15.22 -5.34
CA PHE A 305 -8.14 13.76 -5.47
C PHE A 305 -8.07 13.25 -6.91
N GLY A 306 -7.75 14.11 -7.88
CA GLY A 306 -7.62 13.75 -9.29
C GLY A 306 -8.97 13.47 -9.99
N GLY A 307 -10.09 13.83 -9.35
CA GLY A 307 -11.45 13.70 -9.91
C GLY A 307 -11.99 12.27 -9.86
N ARG A 308 -11.67 11.55 -8.77
CA ARG A 308 -12.19 10.21 -8.47
C ARG A 308 -13.59 10.21 -7.89
#